data_AF-A0A3M2BQD3-F1
#
_entry.id   AF-A0A3M2BQD3-F1
#
_cell.length_a   1.000
_cell.length_b   1.000
_cell.length_c   1.000
_cell.angle_alpha   90.00
_cell.angle_beta   90.00
_cell.angle_gamma   90.00
#
_symmetry.space_group_name_H-M   'P 1'
#
loop_
_entity.id
_entity.type
_entity.pdbx_description
1 polymer ?
#
loop_
_entity_poly.entity_id
_entity_poly.type
_entity_poly.pdbx_seq_one_letter_code
_entity_poly.pdbx_strand_id
1 'polypeptide(L)'
;MMKLQYRTLEGTNTKTRRLAYLTAILSLLRREGLSEGLLLKRLLQWSQERQPDLQNYWVQTGEITSTRRNSAGARYLSLATKGELIAQIAGMYRATRLGLVLFALTRHYGVRSNPFFLSPAEKIFYTYWILTSDADIFLTVLERVARQPGISLAQLQQMFQSDFLARLELKSSSCKDEMLRRQLFERRTRVADEWRKPHRYAEHLVPPRVNWMLDLDFLEPGNFRHHRYVLTTVGRQFLSALPQLGNTEFHDVTDQWLASGYWDIAAQTLSGIEPLTDWEQLDEKKQQAIMKPLLDETFETFRDAFVPKASLTQALLYLSIRVMLEHRVVTSPACLAQWLSSPRILNGRRYEVRLSPRENESYLLATIV
;
A
#
# COMPACT_ATOMS: atom_id res chain seq x y z
N MET A 1 18.72 -11.92 4.68
CA MET A 1 19.59 -11.01 3.89
C MET A 1 18.72 -9.82 3.50
N MET A 2 19.12 -8.59 3.84
CA MET A 2 18.37 -7.37 3.52
C MET A 2 18.28 -7.21 2.00
N LYS A 3 17.17 -7.60 1.39
CA LYS A 3 16.98 -7.46 -0.06
C LYS A 3 16.39 -6.07 -0.36
N LEU A 4 17.26 -5.18 -0.82
CA LEU A 4 16.84 -3.94 -1.48
C LEU A 4 16.22 -4.30 -2.84
N GLN A 5 15.29 -3.47 -3.31
CA GLN A 5 14.72 -3.59 -4.65
C GLN A 5 14.44 -2.21 -5.23
N TYR A 6 14.43 -2.09 -6.55
CA TYR A 6 13.92 -0.91 -7.25
C TYR A 6 12.40 -1.01 -7.37
N ARG A 7 11.67 -0.09 -6.74
CA ARG A 7 10.21 -0.07 -6.56
C ARG A 7 9.63 1.22 -7.11
N THR A 8 9.10 1.17 -8.32
CA THR A 8 8.42 2.30 -8.96
C THR A 8 7.19 1.87 -9.73
N LEU A 9 6.06 2.51 -9.48
CA LEU A 9 4.89 2.46 -10.34
C LEU A 9 5.09 3.39 -11.53
N GLU A 10 5.66 2.85 -12.60
CA GLU A 10 5.86 3.60 -13.84
C GLU A 10 4.52 3.93 -14.52
N GLY A 11 4.43 5.10 -15.16
CA GLY A 11 3.26 5.50 -15.94
C GLY A 11 2.00 5.76 -15.11
N THR A 12 2.17 6.16 -13.84
CA THR A 12 1.15 6.93 -13.12
C THR A 12 0.79 8.21 -13.88
N ASN A 13 -0.37 8.77 -13.58
CA ASN A 13 -0.88 9.92 -14.29
C ASN A 13 -1.37 10.99 -13.32
N THR A 14 -1.32 12.26 -13.74
CA THR A 14 -1.86 13.40 -12.98
C THR A 14 -3.30 13.21 -12.52
N LYS A 15 -4.06 12.31 -13.15
CA LYS A 15 -5.46 12.02 -12.84
C LYS A 15 -5.68 10.99 -11.72
N THR A 16 -4.65 10.29 -11.24
CA THR A 16 -4.79 9.27 -10.17
C THR A 16 -4.46 9.83 -8.79
N ARG A 17 -5.20 10.85 -8.35
CA ARG A 17 -4.89 11.64 -7.15
C ARG A 17 -5.44 11.06 -5.84
N ARG A 18 -6.50 10.26 -5.86
CA ARG A 18 -7.20 9.77 -4.67
C ARG A 18 -7.13 8.26 -4.56
N LEU A 19 -6.60 7.74 -3.46
CA LEU A 19 -6.50 6.30 -3.19
C LEU A 19 -7.88 5.65 -3.01
N ALA A 20 -8.88 6.39 -2.53
CA ALA A 20 -10.25 5.90 -2.34
C ALA A 20 -10.87 5.27 -3.61
N TYR A 21 -10.45 5.71 -4.81
CA TYR A 21 -10.93 5.07 -6.05
C TYR A 21 -10.41 3.65 -6.24
N LEU A 22 -9.24 3.29 -5.69
CA LEU A 22 -8.75 1.91 -5.69
C LEU A 22 -9.63 1.03 -4.80
N THR A 23 -10.03 1.53 -3.61
CA THR A 23 -11.02 0.87 -2.74
C THR A 23 -12.36 0.70 -3.46
N ALA A 24 -12.83 1.74 -4.17
CA ALA A 24 -14.07 1.69 -4.94
C ALA A 24 -14.00 0.64 -6.06
N ILE A 25 -12.91 0.58 -6.82
CA ILE A 25 -12.69 -0.44 -7.86
C ILE A 25 -12.83 -1.85 -7.29
N LEU A 26 -12.16 -2.13 -6.17
CA LEU A 26 -12.22 -3.44 -5.52
C LEU A 26 -13.62 -3.77 -5.00
N SER A 27 -14.32 -2.76 -4.46
CA SER A 27 -15.70 -2.90 -3.99
C SER A 27 -16.69 -3.17 -5.13
N LEU A 28 -16.45 -2.60 -6.31
CA LEU A 28 -17.26 -2.82 -7.51
C LEU A 28 -17.02 -4.20 -8.13
N LEU A 29 -15.76 -4.67 -8.13
CA LEU A 29 -15.40 -6.02 -8.58
C LEU A 29 -15.92 -7.10 -7.61
N ARG A 30 -15.90 -6.83 -6.31
CA ARG A 30 -16.20 -7.82 -5.25
C ARG A 30 -15.32 -9.07 -5.44
N ARG A 31 -15.91 -10.27 -5.40
CA ARG A 31 -15.25 -11.54 -5.77
C ARG A 31 -15.46 -11.93 -7.24
N GLU A 32 -16.14 -11.09 -8.02
CA GLU A 32 -16.51 -11.37 -9.41
C GLU A 32 -15.59 -10.64 -10.39
N GLY A 33 -15.68 -11.02 -11.67
CA GLY A 33 -15.00 -10.31 -12.75
C GLY A 33 -15.93 -9.34 -13.46
N LEU A 34 -15.43 -8.19 -13.86
CA LEU A 34 -16.16 -7.24 -14.72
C LEU A 34 -15.36 -6.92 -15.97
N SER A 35 -16.05 -6.75 -17.10
CA SER A 35 -15.43 -6.20 -18.30
C SER A 35 -14.99 -4.74 -18.07
N GLU A 36 -13.98 -4.27 -18.80
CA GLU A 36 -13.46 -2.91 -18.66
C GLU A 36 -14.56 -1.85 -18.80
N GLY A 37 -15.38 -1.95 -19.84
CA GLY A 37 -16.44 -0.98 -20.11
C GLY A 37 -17.47 -0.90 -18.99
N LEU A 38 -17.87 -2.04 -18.42
CA LEU A 38 -18.82 -2.08 -17.31
C LEU A 38 -18.19 -1.53 -16.02
N LEU A 39 -16.95 -1.89 -15.73
CA LEU A 39 -16.23 -1.38 -14.55
C LEU A 39 -16.03 0.14 -14.63
N LEU A 40 -15.63 0.67 -15.78
CA LEU A 40 -15.48 2.12 -16.00
C LEU A 40 -16.82 2.86 -15.85
N LYS A 41 -17.92 2.29 -16.38
CA LYS A 41 -19.26 2.86 -16.22
C LYS A 41 -19.68 2.92 -14.76
N ARG A 42 -19.50 1.82 -14.01
CA ARG A 42 -19.83 1.75 -12.58
C ARG A 42 -18.95 2.68 -11.74
N LEU A 43 -17.66 2.79 -12.07
CA LEU A 43 -16.74 3.68 -11.38
C LEU A 43 -17.07 5.16 -11.62
N LEU A 44 -17.48 5.53 -12.84
CA LEU A 44 -17.98 6.87 -13.15
C LEU A 44 -19.23 7.18 -12.32
N GLN A 45 -20.20 6.27 -12.31
CA GLN A 45 -21.42 6.43 -11.52
C GLN A 45 -21.09 6.60 -10.03
N TRP A 46 -20.24 5.74 -9.48
CA TRP A 46 -19.78 5.86 -8.09
C TRP A 46 -19.13 7.22 -7.82
N SER A 47 -18.29 7.72 -8.74
CA SER A 47 -17.67 9.04 -8.60
C SER A 47 -18.69 10.18 -8.59
N GLN A 48 -19.75 10.09 -9.41
CA GLN A 48 -20.80 11.10 -9.49
C GLN A 48 -21.67 11.10 -8.23
N GLU A 49 -22.06 9.93 -7.74
CA GLU A 49 -22.82 9.77 -6.50
C GLU A 49 -22.04 10.30 -5.28
N ARG A 50 -20.70 10.24 -5.32
CA ARG A 50 -19.79 10.68 -4.26
C ARG A 50 -19.17 12.06 -4.51
N GLN A 51 -19.68 12.83 -5.47
CA GLN A 51 -19.22 14.19 -5.70
C GLN A 51 -19.36 15.09 -4.45
N PRO A 52 -20.48 15.05 -3.69
CA PRO A 52 -20.61 15.85 -2.46
C PRO A 52 -19.55 15.45 -1.41
N ASP A 53 -19.23 14.17 -1.32
CA ASP A 53 -18.17 13.67 -0.44
C ASP A 53 -16.79 14.25 -0.85
N LEU A 54 -16.48 14.28 -2.14
CA LEU A 54 -15.24 14.88 -2.64
C LEU A 54 -15.19 16.40 -2.40
N GLN A 55 -16.33 17.09 -2.51
CA GLN A 55 -16.43 18.53 -2.23
C GLN A 55 -16.18 18.84 -0.75
N ASN A 56 -16.60 17.94 0.14
CA ASN A 56 -16.39 18.02 1.58
C ASN A 56 -15.03 17.46 2.04
N TYR A 57 -14.21 16.95 1.11
CA TYR A 57 -12.85 16.52 1.40
C TYR A 57 -11.88 17.72 1.50
N TRP A 58 -10.64 17.49 1.93
CA TRP A 58 -9.62 18.54 2.04
C TRP A 58 -9.42 19.36 0.77
N VAL A 59 -9.49 18.71 -0.39
CA VAL A 59 -9.34 19.32 -1.73
C VAL A 59 -10.17 18.59 -2.78
N GLN A 60 -10.84 19.37 -3.63
CA GLN A 60 -11.86 18.90 -4.59
C GLN A 60 -11.29 18.28 -5.89
N THR A 61 -10.00 17.94 -5.91
CA THR A 61 -9.36 17.39 -7.10
C THR A 61 -9.41 15.87 -7.15
N GLY A 62 -9.38 15.31 -8.36
CA GLY A 62 -9.25 13.86 -8.59
C GLY A 62 -10.53 13.18 -9.04
N GLU A 63 -11.60 13.94 -9.30
CA GLU A 63 -12.88 13.44 -9.81
C GLU A 63 -12.75 12.65 -11.12
N ILE A 64 -13.53 11.57 -11.24
CA ILE A 64 -13.69 10.82 -12.49
C ILE A 64 -14.95 11.31 -13.20
N THR A 65 -14.77 11.96 -14.36
CA THR A 65 -15.87 12.58 -15.12
C THR A 65 -16.17 11.90 -16.47
N SER A 66 -15.43 10.85 -16.83
CA SER A 66 -15.54 10.21 -18.15
C SER A 66 -15.13 8.73 -18.16
N THR A 67 -15.65 7.98 -19.11
CA THR A 67 -15.30 6.57 -19.40
C THR A 67 -14.34 6.40 -20.58
N ARG A 68 -13.90 7.48 -21.24
CA ARG A 68 -12.98 7.39 -22.40
C ARG A 68 -11.65 6.69 -22.03
N ARG A 69 -10.95 6.11 -23.02
CA ARG A 69 -9.66 5.40 -22.81
C ARG A 69 -8.56 6.22 -22.11
N ASN A 70 -8.62 7.55 -22.19
CA ASN A 70 -7.71 8.48 -21.51
C ASN A 70 -8.33 9.18 -20.27
N SER A 71 -9.45 8.66 -19.76
CA SER A 71 -10.14 9.19 -18.60
C SER A 71 -9.40 8.87 -17.30
N ALA A 72 -9.76 9.58 -16.23
CA ALA A 72 -9.23 9.28 -14.89
C ALA A 72 -9.53 7.84 -14.47
N GLY A 73 -10.73 7.32 -14.78
CA GLY A 73 -11.10 5.92 -14.49
C GLY A 73 -10.16 4.91 -15.14
N ALA A 74 -9.87 5.06 -16.43
CA ALA A 74 -8.92 4.18 -17.13
C ALA A 74 -7.50 4.26 -16.52
N ARG A 75 -7.08 5.44 -16.05
CA ARG A 75 -5.80 5.61 -15.36
C ARG A 75 -5.79 4.91 -13.99
N TYR A 76 -6.90 4.93 -13.24
CA TYR A 76 -7.01 4.16 -12.00
C TYR A 76 -7.02 2.65 -12.24
N LEU A 77 -7.67 2.15 -13.30
CA LEU A 77 -7.57 0.73 -13.66
C LEU A 77 -6.13 0.34 -14.01
N SER A 78 -5.42 1.17 -14.76
CA SER A 78 -4.00 0.96 -15.07
C SER A 78 -3.13 0.98 -13.81
N LEU A 79 -3.38 1.92 -12.89
CA LEU A 79 -2.67 2.00 -11.60
C LEU A 79 -2.92 0.74 -10.76
N ALA A 80 -4.18 0.34 -10.59
CA ALA A 80 -4.57 -0.84 -9.84
C ALA A 80 -3.99 -2.13 -10.43
N THR A 81 -3.86 -2.20 -11.76
CA THR A 81 -3.27 -3.36 -12.43
C THR A 81 -1.75 -3.41 -12.22
N LYS A 82 -1.06 -2.27 -12.41
CA LYS A 82 0.39 -2.18 -12.22
C LYS A 82 0.84 -2.37 -10.77
N GLY A 83 0.02 -1.92 -9.82
CA GLY A 83 0.21 -2.19 -8.41
C GLY A 83 -0.39 -3.52 -7.95
N GLU A 84 -0.75 -4.41 -8.88
CA GLU A 84 -1.20 -5.76 -8.61
C GLU A 84 -2.39 -5.88 -7.63
N LEU A 85 -3.26 -4.87 -7.56
CA LEU A 85 -4.52 -4.92 -6.81
C LEU A 85 -5.61 -5.62 -7.62
N ILE A 86 -5.57 -5.47 -8.95
CA ILE A 86 -6.45 -6.15 -9.89
C ILE A 86 -5.63 -6.78 -11.02
N ALA A 87 -6.19 -7.80 -11.68
CA ALA A 87 -5.60 -8.42 -12.86
C ALA A 87 -6.67 -8.62 -13.94
N GLN A 88 -6.26 -8.59 -15.21
CA GLN A 88 -7.13 -8.90 -16.34
C GLN A 88 -6.97 -10.38 -16.71
N ILE A 89 -8.05 -11.16 -16.61
CA ILE A 89 -8.09 -12.58 -16.92
C ILE A 89 -9.27 -12.82 -17.87
N ALA A 90 -8.98 -13.38 -19.05
CA ALA A 90 -9.98 -13.64 -20.09
C ALA A 90 -10.85 -12.41 -20.42
N GLY A 91 -10.23 -11.24 -20.54
CA GLY A 91 -10.91 -9.97 -20.87
C GLY A 91 -11.68 -9.32 -19.71
N MET A 92 -11.70 -9.94 -18.52
CA MET A 92 -12.35 -9.39 -17.31
C MET A 92 -11.33 -8.96 -16.27
N TYR A 93 -11.54 -7.82 -15.63
CA TYR A 93 -10.81 -7.43 -14.43
C TYR A 93 -11.32 -8.20 -13.22
N ARG A 94 -10.42 -8.65 -12.37
CA ARG A 94 -10.69 -9.33 -11.10
C ARG A 94 -9.75 -8.81 -10.02
N ALA A 95 -10.19 -8.79 -8.77
CA ALA A 95 -9.30 -8.51 -7.65
C ALA A 95 -8.22 -9.61 -7.54
N THR A 96 -6.97 -9.21 -7.33
CA THR A 96 -5.90 -10.15 -6.98
C THR A 96 -6.03 -10.57 -5.51
N ARG A 97 -5.18 -11.50 -5.05
CA ARG A 97 -5.10 -11.83 -3.62
C ARG A 97 -4.79 -10.61 -2.75
N LEU A 98 -3.93 -9.71 -3.22
CA LEU A 98 -3.60 -8.47 -2.51
C LEU A 98 -4.81 -7.51 -2.48
N GLY A 99 -5.49 -7.31 -3.62
CA GLY A 99 -6.71 -6.50 -3.68
C GLY A 99 -7.85 -7.07 -2.82
N LEU A 100 -7.95 -8.40 -2.71
CA LEU A 100 -8.93 -9.05 -1.85
C LEU A 100 -8.66 -8.80 -0.36
N VAL A 101 -7.40 -8.61 0.08
CA VAL A 101 -7.09 -8.20 1.47
C VAL A 101 -7.72 -6.84 1.75
N LEU A 102 -7.47 -5.84 0.91
CA LEU A 102 -8.03 -4.50 1.08
C LEU A 102 -9.57 -4.53 1.04
N PHE A 103 -10.16 -5.27 0.09
CA PHE A 103 -11.61 -5.46 0.04
C PHE A 103 -12.16 -6.06 1.34
N ALA A 104 -11.51 -7.11 1.87
CA ALA A 104 -11.92 -7.72 3.14
C ALA A 104 -11.83 -6.75 4.33
N LEU A 105 -10.75 -5.98 4.43
CA LEU A 105 -10.58 -4.97 5.48
C LEU A 105 -11.67 -3.89 5.41
N THR A 106 -11.96 -3.38 4.21
CA THR A 106 -12.99 -2.34 4.02
C THR A 106 -14.41 -2.86 4.28
N ARG A 107 -14.67 -4.14 4.04
CA ARG A 107 -15.94 -4.79 4.42
C ARG A 107 -16.06 -4.92 5.95
N HIS A 108 -14.96 -5.22 6.63
CA HIS A 108 -14.93 -5.40 8.08
C HIS A 108 -15.06 -4.07 8.84
N TYR A 109 -14.23 -3.08 8.53
CA TYR A 109 -14.23 -1.78 9.21
C TYR A 109 -15.24 -0.78 8.64
N GLY A 110 -15.87 -1.12 7.52
CA GLY A 110 -16.75 -0.24 6.77
C GLY A 110 -15.99 0.87 6.05
N VAL A 111 -16.72 1.58 5.19
CA VAL A 111 -16.26 2.83 4.60
C VAL A 111 -16.76 3.96 5.48
N ARG A 112 -15.91 4.96 5.74
CA ARG A 112 -16.36 6.18 6.45
C ARG A 112 -17.52 6.84 5.69
N SER A 113 -18.29 7.68 6.40
CA SER A 113 -19.40 8.43 5.78
C SER A 113 -18.98 9.12 4.48
N ASN A 114 -17.76 9.68 4.48
CA ASN A 114 -17.08 10.16 3.29
C ASN A 114 -15.90 9.23 2.94
N PRO A 115 -15.94 8.52 1.79
CA PRO A 115 -14.94 7.52 1.40
C PRO A 115 -13.55 8.09 1.10
N PHE A 116 -13.41 9.41 0.90
CA PHE A 116 -12.11 10.04 0.66
C PHE A 116 -11.28 10.20 1.93
N PHE A 117 -11.90 10.09 3.11
CA PHE A 117 -11.18 9.93 4.37
C PHE A 117 -10.92 8.44 4.61
N LEU A 118 -9.71 7.99 4.30
CA LEU A 118 -9.32 6.59 4.49
C LEU A 118 -9.47 6.17 5.96
N SER A 119 -9.96 4.95 6.17
CA SER A 119 -9.95 4.29 7.48
C SER A 119 -8.52 3.97 7.93
N PRO A 120 -8.26 3.72 9.23
CA PRO A 120 -6.94 3.27 9.70
C PRO A 120 -6.45 2.01 8.97
N ALA A 121 -7.34 1.04 8.73
CA ALA A 121 -7.00 -0.17 7.97
C ALA A 121 -6.57 0.13 6.54
N GLU A 122 -7.26 1.05 5.85
CA GLU A 122 -6.87 1.50 4.52
C GLU A 122 -5.53 2.22 4.53
N LYS A 123 -5.26 3.11 5.50
CA LYS A 123 -3.98 3.83 5.60
C LYS A 123 -2.81 2.87 5.82
N ILE A 124 -2.97 1.90 6.72
CA ILE A 124 -1.98 0.85 6.96
C ILE A 124 -1.79 0.01 5.69
N PHE A 125 -2.87 -0.37 5.02
CA PHE A 125 -2.75 -1.15 3.79
C PHE A 125 -2.08 -0.36 2.65
N TYR A 126 -2.53 0.86 2.37
CA TYR A 126 -2.02 1.66 1.27
C TYR A 126 -0.59 2.13 1.47
N THR A 127 -0.18 2.42 2.71
CA THR A 127 1.22 2.75 2.99
C THR A 127 2.12 1.54 2.72
N TYR A 128 1.73 0.34 3.17
CA TYR A 128 2.43 -0.90 2.83
C TYR A 128 2.48 -1.14 1.31
N TRP A 129 1.35 -0.97 0.62
CA TRP A 129 1.24 -1.14 -0.83
C TRP A 129 2.11 -0.14 -1.60
N ILE A 130 2.15 1.13 -1.20
CA ILE A 130 3.00 2.16 -1.82
C ILE A 130 4.47 1.84 -1.58
N LEU A 131 4.87 1.44 -0.37
CA LEU A 131 6.26 1.11 -0.09
C LEU A 131 6.72 -0.19 -0.76
N THR A 132 5.82 -1.12 -1.04
CA THR A 132 6.14 -2.36 -1.80
C THR A 132 6.21 -2.12 -3.30
N SER A 133 5.49 -1.13 -3.85
CA SER A 133 5.36 -0.95 -5.31
C SER A 133 5.96 0.35 -5.87
N ASP A 134 6.09 1.41 -5.08
CA ASP A 134 6.42 2.77 -5.52
C ASP A 134 7.37 3.54 -4.58
N ALA A 135 8.09 2.82 -3.70
CA ALA A 135 8.91 3.41 -2.65
C ALA A 135 9.89 4.47 -3.18
N ASP A 136 10.58 4.20 -4.29
CA ASP A 136 11.66 5.08 -4.75
C ASP A 136 11.14 6.46 -5.17
N ILE A 137 9.97 6.56 -5.79
CA ILE A 137 9.37 7.85 -6.17
C ILE A 137 8.70 8.48 -4.96
N PHE A 138 7.93 7.70 -4.20
CA PHE A 138 7.18 8.19 -3.04
C PHE A 138 8.10 8.79 -1.98
N LEU A 139 9.17 8.07 -1.60
CA LEU A 139 10.11 8.52 -0.60
C LEU A 139 10.95 9.71 -1.08
N THR A 140 11.29 9.78 -2.37
CA THR A 140 11.95 10.98 -2.94
C THR A 140 11.12 12.24 -2.72
N VAL A 141 9.81 12.17 -2.98
CA VAL A 141 8.91 13.31 -2.77
C VAL A 141 8.76 13.61 -1.27
N LEU A 142 8.60 12.56 -0.44
CA LEU A 142 8.39 12.70 1.00
C LEU A 142 9.57 13.40 1.68
N GLU A 143 10.79 12.96 1.38
CA GLU A 143 12.03 13.54 1.91
C GLU A 143 12.22 14.98 1.46
N ARG A 144 11.89 15.33 0.21
CA ARG A 144 11.99 16.71 -0.26
C ARG A 144 11.03 17.63 0.50
N VAL A 145 9.80 17.18 0.76
CA VAL A 145 8.85 17.94 1.58
C VAL A 145 9.36 18.08 3.02
N ALA A 146 9.99 17.04 3.57
CA ALA A 146 10.58 17.08 4.90
C ALA A 146 11.74 18.09 5.01
N ARG A 147 12.66 18.09 4.03
CA ARG A 147 13.82 18.99 3.99
C ARG A 147 13.45 20.45 3.73
N GLN A 148 12.33 20.70 3.04
CA GLN A 148 11.87 22.05 2.73
C GLN A 148 10.35 22.19 3.02
N PRO A 149 9.97 22.34 4.29
CA PRO A 149 8.58 22.58 4.66
C PRO A 149 8.02 23.83 3.95
N GLY A 150 6.81 23.72 3.41
CA GLY A 150 6.14 24.80 2.67
C GLY A 150 6.58 24.91 1.21
N ILE A 151 7.33 23.93 0.69
CA ILE A 151 7.64 23.85 -0.74
C ILE A 151 6.35 23.81 -1.59
N SER A 152 6.37 24.50 -2.72
CA SER A 152 5.25 24.50 -3.69
C SER A 152 5.34 23.33 -4.67
N LEU A 153 4.25 23.05 -5.40
CA LEU A 153 4.22 21.97 -6.40
C LEU A 153 5.21 22.21 -7.53
N ALA A 154 5.29 23.45 -8.03
CA ALA A 154 6.21 23.82 -9.10
C ALA A 154 7.67 23.58 -8.69
N GLN A 155 8.02 23.97 -7.46
CA GLN A 155 9.36 23.73 -6.90
C GLN A 155 9.64 22.24 -6.72
N LEU A 156 8.70 21.46 -6.17
CA LEU A 156 8.85 20.01 -6.06
C LEU A 156 9.10 19.35 -7.43
N GLN A 157 8.32 19.73 -8.45
CA GLN A 157 8.47 19.20 -9.80
C GLN A 157 9.81 19.58 -10.44
N GLN A 158 10.28 20.80 -10.19
CA GLN A 158 11.58 21.28 -10.69
C GLN A 158 12.75 20.52 -10.07
N MET A 159 12.69 20.21 -8.77
CA MET A 159 13.76 19.54 -8.03
C MET A 159 13.71 18.00 -8.14
N PHE A 160 12.57 17.45 -8.54
CA PHE A 160 12.32 16.01 -8.48
C PHE A 160 13.38 15.17 -9.22
N GLN A 161 13.82 15.59 -10.42
CA GLN A 161 14.77 14.80 -11.20
C GLN A 161 16.12 14.67 -10.49
N SER A 162 16.67 15.78 -9.96
CA SER A 162 17.94 15.74 -9.24
C SER A 162 17.84 14.89 -7.97
N ASP A 163 16.72 14.99 -7.26
CA ASP A 163 16.50 14.22 -6.03
C ASP A 163 16.38 12.73 -6.30
N PHE A 164 15.65 12.38 -7.36
CA PHE A 164 15.47 11.00 -7.77
C PHE A 164 16.79 10.39 -8.26
N LEU A 165 17.58 11.12 -9.04
CA LEU A 165 18.92 10.68 -9.47
C LEU A 165 19.85 10.47 -8.27
N ALA A 166 19.83 11.36 -7.28
CA ALA A 166 20.61 11.21 -6.05
C ALA A 166 20.20 9.95 -5.27
N ARG A 167 18.88 9.68 -5.15
CA ARG A 167 18.38 8.44 -4.54
C ARG A 167 18.87 7.20 -5.27
N LEU A 168 18.74 7.15 -6.60
CA LEU A 168 19.17 6.01 -7.41
C LEU A 168 20.67 5.73 -7.22
N GLU A 169 21.48 6.78 -7.16
CA GLU A 169 22.93 6.66 -6.96
C GLU A 169 23.28 6.09 -5.60
N LEU A 170 22.71 6.65 -4.53
CA LEU A 170 22.95 6.18 -3.17
C LEU A 170 22.47 4.75 -2.94
N LYS A 171 21.34 4.39 -3.55
CA LYS A 171 20.83 3.02 -3.52
C LYS A 171 21.76 2.07 -4.27
N SER A 172 22.29 2.48 -5.42
CA SER A 172 23.25 1.70 -6.21
C SER A 172 24.58 1.51 -5.49
N SER A 173 25.08 2.53 -4.77
CA SER A 173 26.32 2.43 -3.99
C SER A 173 26.15 1.59 -2.72
N SER A 174 24.94 1.55 -2.14
CA SER A 174 24.65 0.81 -0.91
C SER A 174 24.24 -0.65 -1.15
N CYS A 175 23.92 -1.02 -2.40
CA CYS A 175 23.49 -2.36 -2.75
C CYS A 175 24.68 -3.28 -3.06
N LYS A 176 24.61 -4.54 -2.57
CA LYS A 176 25.57 -5.61 -2.89
C LYS A 176 25.12 -6.49 -4.06
N ASP A 177 23.86 -6.39 -4.48
CA ASP A 177 23.27 -7.20 -5.57
C ASP A 177 23.60 -6.56 -6.93
N GLU A 178 24.50 -7.19 -7.68
CA GLU A 178 24.95 -6.70 -8.98
C GLU A 178 23.83 -6.59 -10.02
N MET A 179 22.80 -7.46 -9.97
CA MET A 179 21.65 -7.34 -10.88
C MET A 179 20.85 -6.08 -10.57
N LEU A 180 20.62 -5.80 -9.28
CA LEU A 180 19.95 -4.56 -8.87
C LEU A 180 20.77 -3.33 -9.21
N ARG A 181 22.09 -3.35 -8.99
CA ARG A 181 22.98 -2.23 -9.36
C ARG A 181 22.91 -1.92 -10.85
N ARG A 182 22.92 -2.94 -11.70
CA ARG A 182 22.72 -2.78 -13.15
C ARG A 182 21.36 -2.17 -13.47
N GLN A 183 20.28 -2.66 -12.87
CA GLN A 183 18.93 -2.11 -13.06
C GLN A 183 18.86 -0.63 -12.65
N LEU A 184 19.46 -0.27 -11.52
CA LEU A 184 19.51 1.11 -11.01
C LEU A 184 20.35 2.00 -11.94
N PHE A 185 21.48 1.51 -12.44
CA PHE A 185 22.33 2.23 -13.40
C PHE A 185 21.60 2.50 -14.72
N GLU A 186 20.96 1.48 -15.30
CA GLU A 186 20.16 1.62 -16.52
C GLU A 186 19.01 2.61 -16.31
N ARG A 187 18.37 2.59 -15.13
CA ARG A 187 17.33 3.56 -14.80
C ARG A 187 17.88 4.96 -14.64
N ARG A 188 18.98 5.14 -13.93
CA ARG A 188 19.65 6.44 -13.74
C ARG A 188 20.01 7.06 -15.09
N THR A 189 20.59 6.27 -15.99
CA THR A 189 20.94 6.68 -17.36
C THR A 189 19.71 7.18 -18.12
N ARG A 190 18.61 6.39 -18.12
CA ARG A 190 17.34 6.82 -18.75
C ARG A 190 16.80 8.13 -18.17
N VAL A 191 16.82 8.30 -16.84
CA VAL A 191 16.35 9.53 -16.19
C VAL A 191 17.26 10.72 -16.50
N ALA A 192 18.57 10.53 -16.57
CA ALA A 192 19.52 11.60 -16.87
C ALA A 192 19.43 12.04 -18.35
N ASP A 193 19.40 11.08 -19.27
CA ASP A 193 19.62 11.34 -20.70
C ASP A 193 18.33 11.47 -21.50
N GLU A 194 17.28 10.71 -21.14
CA GLU A 194 16.03 10.68 -21.92
C GLU A 194 15.00 11.72 -21.44
N TRP A 195 15.09 12.19 -20.19
CA TRP A 195 14.17 13.19 -19.66
C TRP A 195 14.54 14.59 -20.14
N ARG A 196 14.37 14.85 -21.44
CA ARG A 196 14.69 16.15 -22.07
C ARG A 196 13.89 17.33 -21.49
N LYS A 197 12.72 17.06 -20.90
CA LYS A 197 11.86 18.05 -20.23
C LYS A 197 11.44 17.50 -18.85
N PRO A 198 12.34 17.50 -17.85
CA PRO A 198 12.14 16.81 -16.58
C PRO A 198 10.84 17.19 -15.87
N HIS A 199 10.48 18.48 -15.92
CA HIS A 199 9.23 19.00 -15.35
C HIS A 199 7.97 18.31 -15.91
N ARG A 200 7.95 17.90 -17.19
CA ARG A 200 6.80 17.18 -17.78
C ARG A 200 6.68 15.76 -17.25
N TYR A 201 7.81 15.09 -17.01
CA TYR A 201 7.81 13.77 -16.37
C TYR A 201 7.36 13.91 -14.92
N ALA A 202 7.94 14.86 -14.18
CA ALA A 202 7.57 15.17 -12.80
C ALA A 202 6.08 15.52 -12.65
N GLU A 203 5.46 16.13 -13.67
CA GLU A 203 4.01 16.38 -13.68
C GLU A 203 3.19 15.11 -13.50
N HIS A 204 3.58 13.99 -14.11
CA HIS A 204 2.85 12.72 -13.99
C HIS A 204 3.28 11.87 -12.78
N LEU A 205 4.36 12.26 -12.12
CA LEU A 205 4.92 11.53 -10.98
C LEU A 205 4.56 12.20 -9.64
N VAL A 206 4.90 13.47 -9.46
CA VAL A 206 4.83 14.19 -8.17
C VAL A 206 3.39 14.43 -7.69
N PRO A 207 2.46 15.02 -8.48
CA PRO A 207 1.13 15.36 -7.97
C PRO A 207 0.33 14.17 -7.43
N PRO A 208 0.33 12.98 -8.07
CA PRO A 208 -0.30 11.80 -7.48
C PRO A 208 0.24 11.47 -6.09
N ARG A 209 1.57 11.40 -5.89
CA ARG A 209 2.16 11.03 -4.60
C ARG A 209 1.88 12.06 -3.52
N VAL A 210 1.95 13.35 -3.86
CA VAL A 210 1.60 14.41 -2.92
C VAL A 210 0.14 14.30 -2.48
N ASN A 211 -0.78 13.96 -3.38
CA ASN A 211 -2.17 13.72 -3.00
C ASN A 211 -2.34 12.41 -2.21
N TRP A 212 -1.60 11.35 -2.52
CA TRP A 212 -1.61 10.11 -1.71
C TRP A 212 -1.08 10.37 -0.30
N MET A 213 -0.04 11.19 -0.13
CA MET A 213 0.44 11.61 1.18
C MET A 213 -0.64 12.38 1.97
N LEU A 214 -1.46 13.19 1.31
CA LEU A 214 -2.61 13.82 1.96
C LEU A 214 -3.67 12.80 2.37
N ASP A 215 -3.99 11.85 1.50
CA ASP A 215 -4.96 10.77 1.80
C ASP A 215 -4.49 9.88 2.98
N LEU A 216 -3.17 9.75 3.16
CA LEU A 216 -2.50 9.01 4.24
C LEU A 216 -2.27 9.86 5.52
N ASP A 217 -2.76 11.10 5.57
CA ASP A 217 -2.52 12.08 6.66
C ASP A 217 -1.04 12.44 6.91
N PHE A 218 -0.17 12.27 5.92
CA PHE A 218 1.23 12.70 6.02
C PHE A 218 1.41 14.21 5.78
N LEU A 219 0.43 14.88 5.16
CA LEU A 219 0.49 16.32 4.87
C LEU A 219 -0.59 17.10 5.60
N GLU A 220 -0.23 18.29 6.06
CA GLU A 220 -1.13 19.24 6.72
C GLU A 220 -2.22 19.73 5.74
N PRO A 221 -3.51 19.43 5.96
CA PRO A 221 -4.57 19.78 5.02
C PRO A 221 -4.73 21.30 4.82
N GLY A 222 -4.53 22.09 5.88
CA GLY A 222 -4.60 23.55 5.83
C GLY A 222 -3.57 24.13 4.85
N ASN A 223 -2.30 23.74 4.99
CA ASN A 223 -1.23 24.15 4.09
C ASN A 223 -1.46 23.63 2.67
N PHE A 224 -1.93 22.39 2.54
CA PHE A 224 -2.19 21.75 1.25
C PHE A 224 -3.18 22.56 0.39
N ARG A 225 -4.24 23.10 1.01
CA ARG A 225 -5.23 23.97 0.34
C ARG A 225 -4.61 25.25 -0.24
N HIS A 226 -3.50 25.72 0.32
CA HIS A 226 -2.74 26.86 -0.17
C HIS A 226 -1.56 26.46 -1.08
N HIS A 227 -1.55 25.23 -1.59
CA HIS A 227 -0.48 24.68 -2.43
C HIS A 227 0.90 24.69 -1.76
N ARG A 228 0.92 24.54 -0.44
CA ARG A 228 2.12 24.44 0.39
C ARG A 228 2.15 23.07 1.05
N TYR A 229 3.27 22.37 0.92
CA TYR A 229 3.39 21.01 1.46
C TYR A 229 4.20 21.02 2.73
N VAL A 230 3.56 20.63 3.83
CA VAL A 230 4.15 20.54 5.16
C VAL A 230 3.75 19.20 5.73
N LEU A 231 4.72 18.46 6.28
CA LEU A 231 4.43 17.19 6.94
C LEU A 231 3.67 17.40 8.25
N THR A 232 2.70 16.52 8.51
CA THR A 232 2.09 16.37 9.83
C THR A 232 3.07 15.74 10.81
N THR A 233 2.71 15.68 12.09
CA THR A 233 3.46 14.89 13.08
C THR A 233 3.52 13.41 12.69
N VAL A 234 2.41 12.85 12.19
CA VAL A 234 2.36 11.47 11.66
C VAL A 234 3.36 11.28 10.53
N GLY A 235 3.36 12.18 9.53
CA GLY A 235 4.29 12.09 8.40
C GLY A 235 5.76 12.22 8.80
N ARG A 236 6.07 13.10 9.78
CA ARG A 236 7.42 13.25 10.33
C ARG A 236 7.88 12.01 11.09
N GLN A 237 7.06 11.50 12.00
CA GLN A 237 7.34 10.29 12.78
C GLN A 237 7.55 9.08 11.86
N PHE A 238 6.66 8.91 10.88
CA PHE A 238 6.77 7.84 9.90
C PHE A 238 8.11 7.90 9.15
N LEU A 239 8.48 9.07 8.60
CA LEU A 239 9.74 9.25 7.88
C LEU A 239 10.95 8.97 8.79
N SER A 240 10.96 9.48 10.02
CA SER A 240 12.08 9.30 10.95
C SER A 240 12.28 7.85 11.39
N ALA A 241 11.24 7.03 11.31
CA ALA A 241 11.31 5.62 11.68
C ALA A 241 11.70 4.71 10.50
N LEU A 242 11.75 5.25 9.27
CA LEU A 242 12.21 4.47 8.13
C LEU A 242 13.69 4.06 8.29
N PRO A 243 14.13 2.96 7.66
CA PRO A 243 15.53 2.57 7.68
C PRO A 243 16.37 3.59 6.93
N GLN A 244 17.51 3.97 7.50
CA GLN A 244 18.51 4.76 6.79
C GLN A 244 19.44 3.88 5.97
N LEU A 245 19.78 4.35 4.77
CA LEU A 245 20.79 3.71 3.93
C LEU A 245 22.19 4.17 4.34
N GLY A 246 22.93 3.27 4.99
CA GLY A 246 24.28 3.55 5.46
C GLY A 246 24.31 4.69 6.49
N ASN A 247 25.36 5.52 6.47
CA ASN A 247 25.48 6.69 7.34
C ASN A 247 24.94 7.97 6.66
N THR A 248 23.85 7.85 5.88
CA THR A 248 23.27 8.96 5.12
C THR A 248 21.90 9.37 5.66
N GLU A 249 21.45 10.57 5.34
CA GLU A 249 20.08 11.05 5.67
C GLU A 249 18.99 10.45 4.75
N PHE A 250 19.34 9.49 3.88
CA PHE A 250 18.39 8.90 2.93
C PHE A 250 17.75 7.66 3.51
N HIS A 251 16.42 7.64 3.47
CA HIS A 251 15.60 6.57 3.98
C HIS A 251 15.15 5.68 2.83
N ASP A 252 15.22 4.37 3.01
CA ASP A 252 14.75 3.38 2.03
C ASP A 252 14.29 2.09 2.71
N VAL A 253 13.48 1.32 1.99
CA VAL A 253 12.84 0.11 2.53
C VAL A 253 13.41 -1.16 1.90
N THR A 254 13.54 -2.20 2.72
CA THR A 254 13.93 -3.55 2.30
C THR A 254 12.75 -4.50 2.42
N ASP A 255 12.77 -5.63 1.72
CA ASP A 255 11.73 -6.67 1.88
C ASP A 255 11.66 -7.16 3.33
N GLN A 256 12.82 -7.28 3.99
CA GLN A 256 12.90 -7.70 5.38
C GLN A 256 12.21 -6.70 6.32
N TRP A 257 12.46 -5.40 6.12
CA TRP A 257 11.81 -4.37 6.92
C TRP A 257 10.30 -4.31 6.65
N LEU A 258 9.87 -4.45 5.39
CA LEU A 258 8.45 -4.51 5.04
C LEU A 258 7.75 -5.73 5.69
N ALA A 259 8.44 -6.86 5.79
CA ALA A 259 7.92 -8.07 6.42
C ALA A 259 7.85 -8.01 7.95
N SER A 260 8.54 -7.06 8.59
CA SER A 260 8.66 -6.96 10.06
C SER A 260 8.55 -5.52 10.58
N GLY A 261 9.60 -4.71 10.44
CA GLY A 261 9.68 -3.36 11.02
C GLY A 261 8.62 -2.34 10.55
N TYR A 262 8.02 -2.54 9.37
CA TYR A 262 6.91 -1.69 8.91
C TYR A 262 5.74 -1.67 9.92
N TRP A 263 5.46 -2.81 10.54
CA TRP A 263 4.25 -3.03 11.34
C TRP A 263 4.28 -2.24 12.65
N ASP A 264 5.43 -2.14 13.29
CA ASP A 264 5.61 -1.32 14.50
C ASP A 264 5.36 0.16 14.22
N ILE A 265 5.88 0.64 13.09
CA ILE A 265 5.77 2.05 12.69
C ILE A 265 4.35 2.37 12.27
N ALA A 266 3.71 1.49 11.49
CA ALA A 266 2.32 1.64 11.11
C ALA A 266 1.39 1.66 12.34
N ALA A 267 1.68 0.82 13.33
CA ALA A 267 0.92 0.80 14.57
C ALA A 267 1.05 2.13 15.33
N GLN A 268 2.29 2.62 15.53
CA GLN A 268 2.53 3.87 16.26
C GLN A 268 1.99 5.11 15.54
N THR A 269 2.13 5.17 14.21
CA THR A 269 1.89 6.41 13.45
C THR A 269 0.53 6.46 12.73
N LEU A 270 0.06 5.33 12.16
CA LEU A 270 -1.12 5.30 11.30
C LEU A 270 -2.39 4.81 12.00
N SER A 271 -2.25 3.99 13.05
CA SER A 271 -3.40 3.43 13.76
C SER A 271 -4.01 4.42 14.76
N GLY A 272 -3.18 5.29 15.35
CA GLY A 272 -3.59 6.18 16.45
C GLY A 272 -3.97 5.43 17.72
N ILE A 273 -3.55 4.17 17.87
CA ILE A 273 -3.89 3.29 18.99
C ILE A 273 -2.68 3.22 19.94
N GLU A 274 -2.88 3.63 21.18
CA GLU A 274 -1.93 3.41 22.29
C GLU A 274 -2.69 3.03 23.58
N PRO A 275 -2.09 2.24 24.50
CA PRO A 275 -0.82 1.53 24.34
C PRO A 275 -0.97 0.29 23.45
N LEU A 276 0.13 -0.12 22.83
CA LEU A 276 0.24 -1.34 22.02
C LEU A 276 1.06 -2.39 22.77
N THR A 277 0.71 -3.66 22.61
CA THR A 277 1.47 -4.79 23.15
C THR A 277 2.14 -5.55 22.02
N ASP A 278 3.42 -5.91 22.15
CA ASP A 278 4.08 -6.72 21.13
C ASP A 278 3.56 -8.16 21.17
N TRP A 279 3.38 -8.77 19.99
CA TRP A 279 2.91 -10.16 19.85
C TRP A 279 3.73 -11.16 20.69
N GLU A 280 5.05 -10.95 20.75
CA GLU A 280 6.00 -11.81 21.44
C GLU A 280 5.90 -11.71 22.97
N GLN A 281 5.30 -10.63 23.50
CA GLN A 281 5.07 -10.46 24.94
C GLN A 281 3.80 -11.18 25.41
N LEU A 282 2.95 -11.63 24.50
CA LEU A 282 1.76 -12.39 24.84
C LEU A 282 2.12 -13.85 25.14
N ASP A 283 1.54 -14.39 26.21
CA ASP A 283 1.55 -15.82 26.44
C ASP A 283 0.79 -16.57 25.33
N GLU A 284 1.12 -17.85 25.16
CA GLU A 284 0.54 -18.68 24.09
C GLU A 284 -0.99 -18.76 24.19
N LYS A 285 -1.55 -18.74 25.41
CA LYS A 285 -3.00 -18.81 25.62
C LYS A 285 -3.70 -17.56 25.07
N LYS A 286 -3.14 -16.37 25.29
CA LYS A 286 -3.64 -15.11 24.72
C LYS A 286 -3.47 -15.06 23.20
N GLN A 287 -2.31 -15.47 22.69
CA GLN A 287 -2.08 -15.57 21.24
C GLN A 287 -3.13 -16.46 20.58
N GLN A 288 -3.39 -17.65 21.13
CA GLN A 288 -4.42 -18.57 20.65
C GLN A 288 -5.83 -17.97 20.76
N ALA A 289 -6.16 -17.30 21.86
CA ALA A 289 -7.47 -16.67 22.06
C ALA A 289 -7.77 -15.59 21.01
N ILE A 290 -6.77 -14.78 20.64
CA ILE A 290 -6.87 -13.77 19.58
C ILE A 290 -6.99 -14.44 18.20
N MET A 291 -6.10 -15.38 17.91
CA MET A 291 -6.01 -15.97 16.56
C MET A 291 -7.17 -16.89 16.22
N LYS A 292 -7.80 -17.52 17.22
CA LYS A 292 -8.88 -18.48 17.03
C LYS A 292 -10.06 -17.92 16.20
N PRO A 293 -10.75 -16.83 16.59
CA PRO A 293 -11.81 -16.25 15.77
C PRO A 293 -11.29 -15.66 14.45
N LEU A 294 -10.10 -15.04 14.46
CA LEU A 294 -9.55 -14.39 13.27
C LEU A 294 -9.18 -15.38 12.16
N LEU A 295 -8.69 -16.57 12.51
CA LEU A 295 -8.41 -17.63 11.54
C LEU A 295 -9.69 -18.16 10.92
N ASP A 296 -10.75 -18.39 11.71
CA ASP A 296 -12.04 -18.80 11.17
C ASP A 296 -12.60 -17.79 10.17
N GLU A 297 -12.60 -16.50 10.53
CA GLU A 297 -13.03 -15.43 9.64
C GLU A 297 -12.13 -15.33 8.39
N THR A 298 -10.81 -15.53 8.54
CA THR A 298 -9.86 -15.53 7.42
C THR A 298 -10.22 -16.60 6.39
N PHE A 299 -10.59 -17.81 6.83
CA PHE A 299 -11.04 -18.86 5.92
C PHE A 299 -12.42 -18.58 5.34
N GLU A 300 -13.36 -18.02 6.08
CA GLU A 300 -14.65 -17.58 5.50
C GLU A 300 -14.44 -16.50 4.42
N THR A 301 -13.46 -15.64 4.64
CA THR A 301 -13.15 -14.49 3.78
C THR A 301 -12.33 -14.84 2.55
N PHE A 302 -11.44 -15.84 2.63
CA PHE A 302 -10.50 -16.14 1.55
C PHE A 302 -10.52 -17.58 1.03
N ARG A 303 -11.32 -18.50 1.62
CA ARG A 303 -11.37 -19.88 1.11
C ARG A 303 -11.81 -19.93 -0.33
N ASP A 304 -11.14 -20.80 -1.08
CA ASP A 304 -11.67 -21.32 -2.34
C ASP A 304 -12.80 -22.32 -2.03
N ALA A 305 -13.86 -22.34 -2.85
CA ALA A 305 -15.16 -22.93 -2.51
C ALA A 305 -15.10 -24.43 -2.14
N PHE A 306 -14.06 -25.15 -2.57
CA PHE A 306 -13.95 -26.60 -2.43
C PHE A 306 -12.76 -27.06 -1.58
N VAL A 307 -11.84 -26.17 -1.22
CA VAL A 307 -10.66 -26.55 -0.46
C VAL A 307 -10.46 -25.55 0.66
N PRO A 308 -10.28 -26.00 1.92
CA PRO A 308 -10.04 -25.11 3.05
C PRO A 308 -8.59 -24.61 3.00
N LYS A 309 -8.29 -23.85 1.95
CA LYS A 309 -7.01 -23.23 1.63
C LYS A 309 -7.21 -21.72 1.53
N ALA A 310 -6.33 -20.97 2.16
CA ALA A 310 -6.18 -19.54 1.94
C ALA A 310 -4.74 -19.24 1.53
N SER A 311 -4.53 -18.27 0.65
CA SER A 311 -3.17 -17.81 0.31
C SER A 311 -2.45 -17.34 1.57
N LEU A 312 -1.21 -17.80 1.80
CA LEU A 312 -0.50 -17.50 3.03
C LEU A 312 -0.25 -15.99 3.17
N THR A 313 0.30 -15.34 2.14
CA THR A 313 0.55 -13.89 2.14
C THR A 313 -0.73 -13.08 2.38
N GLN A 314 -1.85 -13.53 1.82
CA GLN A 314 -3.15 -12.87 2.00
C GLN A 314 -3.64 -12.99 3.44
N ALA A 315 -3.58 -14.20 4.01
CA ALA A 315 -3.95 -14.46 5.39
C ALA A 315 -3.07 -13.65 6.35
N LEU A 316 -1.74 -13.72 6.20
CA LEU A 316 -0.79 -13.04 7.09
C LEU A 316 -0.97 -11.51 7.07
N LEU A 317 -1.13 -10.91 5.88
CA LEU A 317 -1.34 -9.46 5.76
C LEU A 317 -2.65 -9.02 6.41
N TYR A 318 -3.73 -9.76 6.15
CA TYR A 318 -5.03 -9.49 6.75
C TYR A 318 -4.99 -9.62 8.27
N LEU A 319 -4.47 -10.74 8.78
CA LEU A 319 -4.35 -11.01 10.21
C LEU A 319 -3.48 -9.96 10.92
N SER A 320 -2.37 -9.52 10.32
CA SER A 320 -1.50 -8.52 10.94
C SER A 320 -2.24 -7.20 11.19
N ILE A 321 -3.02 -6.73 10.21
CA ILE A 321 -3.84 -5.52 10.35
C ILE A 321 -4.97 -5.72 11.37
N ARG A 322 -5.66 -6.87 11.33
CA ARG A 322 -6.76 -7.20 12.24
C ARG A 322 -6.30 -7.27 13.70
N VAL A 323 -5.23 -8.02 13.97
CA VAL A 323 -4.63 -8.16 15.31
C VAL A 323 -4.22 -6.79 15.87
N MET A 324 -3.61 -5.94 15.02
CA MET A 324 -3.23 -4.59 15.39
C MET A 324 -4.42 -3.71 15.77
N LEU A 325 -5.45 -3.66 14.92
CA LEU A 325 -6.57 -2.73 15.09
C LEU A 325 -7.59 -3.17 16.13
N GLU A 326 -7.88 -4.47 16.25
CA GLU A 326 -8.90 -4.99 17.20
C GLU A 326 -8.33 -5.35 18.56
N HIS A 327 -7.11 -5.89 18.58
CA HIS A 327 -6.52 -6.40 19.81
C HIS A 327 -5.42 -5.50 20.36
N ARG A 328 -5.07 -4.41 19.66
CA ARG A 328 -4.00 -3.48 20.04
C ARG A 328 -2.67 -4.20 20.22
N VAL A 329 -2.45 -5.22 19.40
CA VAL A 329 -1.25 -6.07 19.44
C VAL A 329 -0.49 -5.89 18.15
N VAL A 330 0.77 -5.49 18.24
CA VAL A 330 1.62 -5.36 17.06
C VAL A 330 2.14 -6.72 16.68
N THR A 331 1.87 -7.10 15.44
CA THR A 331 2.41 -8.32 14.83
C THR A 331 2.69 -8.05 13.36
N SER A 332 3.55 -8.89 12.80
CA SER A 332 3.95 -8.80 11.40
C SER A 332 3.68 -10.13 10.69
N PRO A 333 3.62 -10.14 9.35
CA PRO A 333 3.56 -11.37 8.56
C PRO A 333 4.69 -12.34 8.92
N ALA A 334 5.90 -11.85 9.21
CA ALA A 334 7.02 -12.70 9.64
C ALA A 334 6.76 -13.36 11.00
N CYS A 335 6.29 -12.60 12.00
CA CYS A 335 5.95 -13.13 13.33
C CYS A 335 4.82 -14.16 13.27
N LEU A 336 3.76 -13.86 12.51
CA LEU A 336 2.63 -14.76 12.33
C LEU A 336 3.02 -16.03 11.54
N ALA A 337 3.87 -15.90 10.51
CA ALA A 337 4.40 -17.05 9.78
C ALA A 337 5.22 -17.96 10.71
N GLN A 338 6.07 -17.38 11.56
CA GLN A 338 6.82 -18.13 12.56
C GLN A 338 5.90 -18.81 13.57
N TRP A 339 4.85 -18.13 14.05
CA TRP A 339 3.88 -18.71 14.97
C TRP A 339 3.09 -19.88 14.34
N LEU A 340 2.79 -19.79 13.05
CA LEU A 340 2.12 -20.83 12.24
C LEU A 340 3.08 -21.90 11.67
N SER A 341 4.39 -21.81 11.97
CA SER A 341 5.37 -22.80 11.48
C SER A 341 5.12 -24.22 12.01
N SER A 342 4.47 -24.31 13.18
CA SER A 342 3.97 -25.55 13.74
C SER A 342 2.44 -25.63 13.61
N PRO A 343 1.87 -26.81 13.32
CA PRO A 343 0.42 -27.00 13.23
C PRO A 343 -0.29 -26.54 14.50
N ARG A 344 -1.38 -25.78 14.34
CA ARG A 344 -2.17 -25.24 15.47
C ARG A 344 -3.54 -25.90 15.49
N ILE A 345 -3.97 -26.40 16.65
CA ILE A 345 -5.32 -26.95 16.83
C ILE A 345 -6.15 -25.92 17.57
N LEU A 346 -7.11 -25.29 16.88
CA LEU A 346 -8.00 -24.27 17.42
C LEU A 346 -9.42 -24.55 16.92
N ASN A 347 -10.44 -24.45 17.76
CA ASN A 347 -11.84 -24.67 17.36
C ASN A 347 -12.13 -26.02 16.67
N GLY A 348 -11.46 -27.10 17.09
CA GLY A 348 -11.61 -28.41 16.43
C GLY A 348 -11.10 -28.43 14.99
N ARG A 349 -10.25 -27.45 14.62
CA ARG A 349 -9.58 -27.38 13.33
C ARG A 349 -8.07 -27.36 13.53
N ARG A 350 -7.35 -28.08 12.68
CA ARG A 350 -5.90 -28.05 12.55
C ARG A 350 -5.52 -27.11 11.41
N TYR A 351 -4.79 -26.06 11.75
CA TYR A 351 -4.23 -25.08 10.84
C TYR A 351 -2.77 -25.43 10.53
N GLU A 352 -2.40 -25.48 9.26
CA GLU A 352 -1.06 -25.88 8.82
C GLU A 352 -0.59 -25.06 7.61
N VAL A 353 0.63 -24.53 7.68
CA VAL A 353 1.25 -23.82 6.57
C VAL A 353 1.90 -24.81 5.60
N ARG A 354 1.61 -24.67 4.31
CA ARG A 354 2.31 -25.35 3.23
C ARG A 354 3.10 -24.33 2.44
N LEU A 355 4.42 -24.43 2.53
CA LEU A 355 5.35 -23.58 1.79
C LEU A 355 5.57 -24.15 0.38
N SER A 356 5.56 -23.27 -0.62
CA SER A 356 6.00 -23.58 -1.99
C SER A 356 7.30 -22.81 -2.29
N PRO A 357 8.16 -23.29 -3.21
CA PRO A 357 9.31 -22.52 -3.71
C PRO A 357 8.91 -21.13 -4.23
N ARG A 358 7.66 -20.97 -4.70
CA ARG A 358 7.11 -19.68 -5.08
C ARG A 358 6.22 -19.17 -3.96
N GLU A 359 6.51 -17.98 -3.45
CA GLU A 359 5.79 -17.41 -2.29
C GLU A 359 4.28 -17.31 -2.55
N ASN A 360 3.89 -16.94 -3.77
CA ASN A 360 2.48 -16.88 -4.19
C ASN A 360 1.81 -18.26 -4.29
N GLU A 361 2.52 -19.36 -4.15
CA GLU A 361 1.95 -20.71 -4.11
C GLU A 361 1.91 -21.27 -2.68
N SER A 362 2.40 -20.52 -1.69
CA SER A 362 2.28 -20.89 -0.27
C SER A 362 0.85 -20.64 0.24
N TYR A 363 0.34 -21.56 1.05
CA TYR A 363 -1.03 -21.49 1.56
C TYR A 363 -1.17 -22.00 3.00
N LEU A 364 -2.20 -21.52 3.68
CA LEU A 364 -2.66 -22.03 4.97
C LEU A 364 -3.81 -23.02 4.74
N LEU A 365 -3.71 -24.20 5.34
CA LEU A 365 -4.76 -25.23 5.37
C LEU A 365 -5.54 -25.17 6.68
N ALA A 366 -6.83 -25.45 6.64
CA ALA A 366 -7.64 -25.75 7.82
C ALA A 366 -8.32 -27.12 7.65
N THR A 367 -8.08 -28.06 8.55
CA THR A 367 -8.67 -29.42 8.51
C THR A 367 -9.44 -29.68 9.79
N ILE A 368 -10.60 -30.34 9.71
CA ILE A 368 -11.38 -30.71 10.90
C ILE A 368 -10.64 -31.84 11.63
N VAL A 369 -10.53 -31.74 12.95
CA VAL A 369 -9.87 -32.71 13.84
C VAL A 369 -10.89 -33.50 14.64
#